data_AF-A0A354I3N4-F1
#
_entry.id   AF-A0A354I3N4-F1
#
_cell.length_a   1.000
_cell.length_b   1.000
_cell.length_c   1.000
_cell.angle_alpha   90.00
_cell.angle_beta   90.00
_cell.angle_gamma   90.00
#
_symmetry.space_group_name_H-M   'P 1'
#
loop_
_entity.id
_entity.type
_entity.pdbx_description
1 polymer ?
#
loop_
_entity_poly.entity_id
_entity_poly.type
_entity_poly.pdbx_seq_one_letter_code
_entity_poly.pdbx_strand_id
1 'polypeptide(L)'
;MLRIMKYMKGYGNLVALIVVLLVVQAFCDLALPQYTSDIIDNGIQNKGVVYVLPEKITAAEFMSAQMEMTEKEAADWKDSYKKEGEFYVRKKMAKSRLEELNEEFAVPLLAYVQTLSLLKEAAAGQQMEAELPEDALLTVREKVEEQCSAMGESLVYSTAMAYTASVEAAAGIDMEKKQKNYLWLAGGKMLFVALLMAVVSALVCLYAAKIGAGVGRDLRGKIYTKVMRFSDAEMGKYSTASLITRSTNDVQQIQMVETMLLRMIIYAPILGIGGIIKVIQTGSGMGWIIVLAVVLLFALVMLLLNLAMPKFKKMQTLVDRINLISREILTGLSVIRAFGREKREEERFEDANMALTKNMLFTNRVMTFMMPCMMFIMYGISILIVWVAAG
;
A
#
# COMPACT_ATOMS: atom_id res chain seq x y z
N MET A 1 21.18 -16.74 -8.08
CA MET A 1 20.83 -15.44 -8.72
C MET A 1 22.05 -14.66 -9.25
N LEU A 2 23.13 -14.46 -8.49
CA LEU A 2 24.29 -13.64 -8.91
C LEU A 2 24.93 -14.03 -10.26
N ARG A 3 24.89 -15.31 -10.65
CA ARG A 3 25.42 -15.77 -11.95
C ARG A 3 24.56 -15.34 -13.15
N ILE A 4 23.24 -15.16 -12.96
CA ILE A 4 22.30 -14.74 -14.01
C ILE A 4 22.55 -13.28 -14.38
N MET A 5 22.84 -12.43 -13.38
CA MET A 5 23.17 -11.00 -13.61
C MET A 5 24.36 -10.77 -14.54
N LYS A 6 25.29 -11.73 -14.68
CA LYS A 6 26.40 -11.60 -15.63
C LYS A 6 25.92 -11.58 -17.08
N TYR A 7 24.83 -12.27 -17.41
CA TYR A 7 24.29 -12.33 -18.77
C TYR A 7 23.48 -11.09 -19.15
N MET A 8 22.99 -10.34 -18.15
CA MET A 8 22.30 -9.06 -18.36
C MET A 8 23.26 -7.87 -18.56
N LYS A 9 24.59 -8.04 -18.44
CA LYS A 9 25.55 -6.92 -18.55
C LYS A 9 25.43 -6.13 -19.86
N GLY A 10 25.11 -6.80 -20.96
CA GLY A 10 24.88 -6.14 -22.26
C GLY A 10 23.64 -5.23 -22.31
N TYR A 11 22.76 -5.33 -21.30
CA TYR A 11 21.50 -4.60 -21.20
C TYR A 11 21.47 -3.64 -20.00
N GLY A 12 22.63 -3.29 -19.43
CA GLY A 12 22.73 -2.51 -18.19
C GLY A 12 21.93 -1.21 -18.18
N ASN A 13 21.92 -0.46 -19.29
CA ASN A 13 21.16 0.79 -19.40
C ASN A 13 19.64 0.57 -19.29
N LEU A 14 19.13 -0.51 -19.86
CA LEU A 14 17.70 -0.86 -19.77
C LEU A 14 17.35 -1.36 -18.36
N VAL A 15 18.26 -2.09 -17.71
CA VAL A 15 18.08 -2.50 -16.31
C VAL A 15 17.99 -1.27 -15.39
N ALA A 16 18.89 -0.30 -15.56
CA ALA A 16 18.87 0.95 -14.80
C ALA A 16 17.56 1.72 -15.04
N LEU A 17 17.10 1.80 -16.31
CA LEU A 17 15.82 2.41 -16.66
C LEU A 17 14.64 1.71 -15.96
N ILE A 18 14.62 0.37 -15.93
CA ILE A 18 13.59 -0.39 -15.21
C ILE A 18 13.58 -0.02 -13.73
N VAL A 19 14.74 0.06 -13.08
CA VAL A 19 14.80 0.43 -11.65
C VAL A 19 14.20 1.82 -11.43
N VAL A 20 14.53 2.80 -12.27
CA VAL A 20 13.94 4.15 -12.20
C VAL A 20 12.42 4.10 -12.39
N LEU A 21 11.96 3.36 -13.39
CA LEU A 21 10.52 3.19 -13.63
C LEU A 21 9.81 2.51 -12.45
N LEU A 22 10.42 1.51 -11.83
CA LEU A 22 9.86 0.85 -10.64
C LEU A 22 9.77 1.79 -9.44
N VAL A 23 10.72 2.73 -9.26
CA VAL A 23 10.63 3.77 -8.23
C VAL A 23 9.48 4.71 -8.51
N VAL A 24 9.30 5.16 -9.76
CA VAL A 24 8.15 5.98 -10.15
C VAL A 24 6.83 5.21 -9.95
N GLN A 25 6.79 3.93 -10.30
CA GLN A 25 5.62 3.07 -10.11
C GLN A 25 5.27 2.96 -8.62
N ALA A 26 6.26 2.67 -7.77
CA ALA A 26 6.06 2.56 -6.32
C ALA A 26 5.59 3.88 -5.72
N PHE A 27 6.14 5.01 -6.17
CA PHE A 27 5.66 6.33 -5.75
C PHE A 27 4.21 6.57 -6.14
N CYS A 28 3.80 6.21 -7.36
CA CYS A 28 2.41 6.35 -7.80
C CYS A 28 1.48 5.44 -7.00
N ASP A 29 1.87 4.19 -6.78
CA ASP A 29 1.11 3.17 -6.05
C ASP A 29 0.87 3.64 -4.59
N LEU A 30 1.95 4.08 -3.93
CA LEU A 30 1.87 4.66 -2.59
C LEU A 30 1.11 6.00 -2.58
N ALA A 31 1.18 6.76 -3.67
CA ALA A 31 0.37 7.92 -4.06
C ALA A 31 -1.12 7.82 -3.73
N LEU A 32 -1.74 6.79 -4.30
CA LEU A 32 -3.18 6.66 -4.48
C LEU A 32 -4.00 6.70 -3.18
N PRO A 33 -3.61 6.01 -2.09
CA PRO A 33 -4.32 6.11 -0.82
C PRO A 33 -4.44 7.53 -0.27
N GLN A 34 -3.42 8.37 -0.45
CA GLN A 34 -3.48 9.77 0.00
C GLN A 34 -4.53 10.55 -0.79
N TYR A 35 -4.57 10.37 -2.11
CA TYR A 35 -5.61 11.02 -2.92
C TYR A 35 -7.02 10.54 -2.55
N THR A 36 -7.17 9.27 -2.21
CA THR A 36 -8.44 8.74 -1.71
C THR A 36 -8.85 9.42 -0.40
N SER A 37 -7.93 9.56 0.57
CA SER A 37 -8.17 10.30 1.82
C SER A 37 -8.48 11.76 1.54
N ASP A 38 -7.70 12.46 0.72
CA ASP A 38 -7.95 13.86 0.36
C ASP A 38 -9.32 14.08 -0.31
N ILE A 39 -9.81 13.11 -1.10
CA ILE A 39 -11.14 13.16 -1.71
C ILE A 39 -12.23 12.98 -0.65
N ILE A 40 -12.06 12.04 0.28
CA ILE A 40 -13.05 11.75 1.31
C ILE A 40 -13.07 12.88 2.33
N ASP A 41 -11.93 13.20 2.93
CA ASP A 41 -11.83 14.10 4.08
C ASP A 41 -12.10 15.54 3.63
N ASN A 42 -11.33 16.06 2.68
CA ASN A 42 -11.50 17.44 2.25
C ASN A 42 -12.65 17.61 1.26
N GLY A 43 -12.84 16.64 0.35
CA GLY A 43 -13.86 16.75 -0.70
C GLY A 43 -15.27 16.43 -0.22
N ILE A 44 -15.47 15.31 0.46
CA ILE A 44 -16.80 14.84 0.87
C ILE A 44 -17.16 15.38 2.26
N GLN A 45 -16.34 15.11 3.28
CA GLN A 45 -16.65 15.48 4.67
C GLN A 45 -16.60 17.00 4.86
N ASN A 46 -15.52 17.65 4.42
CA ASN A 46 -15.32 19.09 4.63
C ASN A 46 -15.81 19.97 3.46
N LYS A 47 -16.60 19.42 2.53
CA LYS A 47 -17.24 20.16 1.42
C LYS A 47 -16.29 21.01 0.56
N GLY A 48 -15.06 20.55 0.33
CA GLY A 48 -14.03 21.25 -0.44
C GLY A 48 -13.26 22.31 0.35
N VAL A 49 -13.48 22.42 1.67
CA VAL A 49 -12.66 23.24 2.57
C VAL A 49 -11.43 22.43 2.97
N VAL A 50 -10.25 23.02 2.77
CA VAL A 50 -8.94 22.39 3.03
C VAL A 50 -8.21 23.07 4.20
N TYR A 51 -8.63 24.28 4.57
CA TYR A 51 -8.01 25.07 5.63
C TYR A 51 -9.09 25.60 6.55
N VAL A 52 -8.77 25.64 7.84
CA VAL A 52 -9.62 26.16 8.92
C VAL A 52 -9.80 27.69 8.85
N LEU A 53 -8.99 28.39 8.05
CA LEU A 53 -9.20 29.83 7.82
C LEU A 53 -10.19 30.04 6.67
N PRO A 54 -11.37 30.65 6.90
CA PRO A 54 -12.31 31.00 5.84
C PRO A 54 -11.68 31.90 4.78
N GLU A 55 -11.98 31.68 3.50
CA GLU A 55 -11.60 32.60 2.41
C GLU A 55 -12.35 33.93 2.52
N LYS A 56 -13.59 33.88 3.02
CA LYS A 56 -14.45 35.05 3.19
C LYS A 56 -15.30 34.87 4.45
N ILE A 57 -15.37 35.91 5.27
CA ILE A 57 -16.08 35.93 6.54
C ILE A 57 -16.80 37.28 6.71
N THR A 58 -17.96 37.29 7.38
CA THR A 58 -18.72 38.52 7.65
C THR A 58 -18.03 39.35 8.75
N ALA A 59 -18.26 40.66 8.78
CA ALA A 59 -17.66 41.50 9.81
C ALA A 59 -18.07 41.11 11.24
N ALA A 60 -19.30 40.62 11.45
CA ALA A 60 -19.77 40.14 12.73
C ALA A 60 -19.01 38.87 13.15
N GLU A 61 -18.96 37.87 12.27
CA GLU A 61 -18.32 36.59 12.55
C GLU A 61 -16.80 36.73 12.72
N PHE A 62 -16.19 37.65 11.97
CA PHE A 62 -14.76 37.97 12.09
C PHE A 62 -14.40 38.50 13.48
N MET A 63 -15.29 39.26 14.12
CA MET A 63 -15.08 39.80 15.46
C MET A 63 -15.35 38.76 16.53
N SER A 64 -16.43 37.98 16.39
CA SER A 64 -16.80 36.97 17.39
C SER A 64 -15.84 35.78 17.42
N ALA A 65 -15.29 35.36 16.27
CA ALA A 65 -14.32 34.27 16.21
C ALA A 65 -13.04 34.52 17.05
N GLN A 66 -12.74 35.77 17.39
CA GLN A 66 -11.59 36.14 18.22
C GLN A 66 -11.81 35.92 19.73
N MET A 67 -13.03 35.56 20.18
CA MET A 67 -13.36 35.46 21.61
C MET A 67 -12.48 34.46 22.38
N GLU A 68 -12.11 33.35 21.74
CA GLU A 68 -11.28 32.29 22.35
C GLU A 68 -9.80 32.38 21.95
N MET A 69 -9.42 33.41 21.18
CA MET A 69 -8.05 33.58 20.69
C MET A 69 -7.18 34.33 21.71
N THR A 70 -5.90 33.96 21.81
CA THR A 70 -4.90 34.75 22.54
C THR A 70 -4.64 36.10 21.87
N GLU A 71 -4.02 37.06 22.57
CA GLU A 71 -3.68 38.36 21.96
C GLU A 71 -2.82 38.22 20.70
N LYS A 72 -1.91 37.24 20.71
CA LYS A 72 -1.05 36.91 19.57
C LYS A 72 -1.88 36.34 18.42
N GLU A 73 -2.69 35.31 18.68
CA GLU A 73 -3.58 34.69 17.68
C GLU A 73 -4.54 35.71 17.07
N ALA A 74 -5.12 36.60 17.87
CA ALA A 74 -6.01 37.66 17.39
C ALA A 74 -5.27 38.68 16.49
N ALA A 75 -3.99 38.95 16.76
CA ALA A 75 -3.16 39.79 15.90
C ALA A 75 -2.85 39.10 14.56
N ASP A 76 -2.47 37.83 14.60
CA ASP A 76 -2.21 37.01 13.40
C ASP A 76 -3.49 36.79 12.57
N TRP A 77 -4.64 36.65 13.24
CA TRP A 77 -5.95 36.58 12.59
C TRP A 77 -6.24 37.88 11.86
N LYS A 78 -6.07 39.04 12.51
CA LYS A 78 -6.25 40.33 11.85
C LYS A 78 -5.31 40.54 10.67
N ASP A 79 -4.04 40.14 10.79
CA ASP A 79 -3.10 40.26 9.67
C ASP A 79 -3.44 39.29 8.53
N SER A 80 -4.09 38.17 8.80
CA SER A 80 -4.46 37.20 7.76
C SER A 80 -5.58 37.69 6.83
N TYR A 81 -6.32 38.74 7.21
CA TYR A 81 -7.47 39.24 6.47
C TYR A 81 -7.33 40.69 5.98
N LYS A 82 -8.07 41.01 4.93
CA LYS A 82 -8.26 42.37 4.43
C LYS A 82 -9.75 42.69 4.41
N LYS A 83 -10.13 43.85 4.96
CA LYS A 83 -11.51 44.32 4.94
C LYS A 83 -11.91 44.76 3.53
N GLU A 84 -12.99 44.20 3.01
CA GLU A 84 -13.59 44.53 1.71
C GLU A 84 -15.12 44.69 1.88
N GLY A 85 -15.56 45.93 2.10
CA GLY A 85 -16.97 46.23 2.38
C GLY A 85 -17.42 45.68 3.74
N GLU A 86 -18.49 44.87 3.72
CA GLU A 86 -19.06 44.20 4.90
C GLU A 86 -18.37 42.86 5.24
N PHE A 87 -17.37 42.47 4.45
CA PHE A 87 -16.67 41.20 4.58
C PHE A 87 -15.18 41.40 4.86
N TYR A 88 -14.57 40.37 5.44
CA TYR A 88 -13.13 40.20 5.50
C TYR A 88 -12.75 39.06 4.55
N VAL A 89 -11.78 39.31 3.67
CA VAL A 89 -11.29 38.35 2.69
C VAL A 89 -9.87 37.96 3.06
N ARG A 90 -9.59 36.65 3.10
CA ARG A 90 -8.26 36.13 3.45
C ARG A 90 -7.25 36.59 2.42
N LYS A 91 -6.09 37.09 2.88
CA LYS A 91 -4.98 37.47 2.00
C LYS A 91 -4.47 36.24 1.24
N LYS A 92 -3.88 36.43 0.07
CA LYS A 92 -3.16 35.35 -0.63
C LYS A 92 -1.87 35.06 0.12
N MET A 93 -1.64 33.79 0.44
CA MET A 93 -0.48 33.34 1.23
C MET A 93 0.13 32.08 0.59
N ALA A 94 1.39 31.80 0.93
CA ALA A 94 2.02 30.54 0.55
C ALA A 94 1.34 29.37 1.25
N LYS A 95 1.35 28.19 0.62
CA LYS A 95 0.75 26.96 1.19
C LYS A 95 1.30 26.64 2.58
N SER A 96 2.61 26.78 2.78
CA SER A 96 3.27 26.53 4.08
C SER A 96 2.74 27.44 5.19
N ARG A 97 2.43 28.71 4.87
CA ARG A 97 1.85 29.64 5.85
C ARG A 97 0.39 29.31 6.14
N LEU A 98 -0.37 28.83 5.17
CA LEU A 98 -1.73 28.35 5.41
C LEU A 98 -1.76 27.09 6.28
N GLU A 99 -0.79 26.19 6.12
CA GLU A 99 -0.63 25.00 6.99
C GLU A 99 -0.26 25.42 8.43
N GLU A 100 0.68 26.35 8.59
CA GLU A 100 1.06 26.89 9.92
C GLU A 100 -0.14 27.55 10.61
N LEU A 101 -0.91 28.38 9.89
CA LEU A 101 -2.12 28.99 10.45
C LEU A 101 -3.24 27.97 10.68
N ASN A 102 -3.26 26.86 9.94
CA ASN A 102 -4.20 25.78 10.19
C ASN A 102 -3.97 25.18 11.58
N GLU A 103 -2.70 24.92 11.92
CA GLU A 103 -2.29 24.43 13.24
C GLU A 103 -2.57 25.47 14.34
N GLU A 104 -2.23 26.74 14.10
CA GLU A 104 -2.40 27.82 15.08
C GLU A 104 -3.89 28.08 15.41
N PHE A 105 -4.79 27.99 14.43
CA PHE A 105 -6.19 28.38 14.61
C PHE A 105 -7.19 27.23 14.80
N ALA A 106 -6.79 25.97 14.63
CA ALA A 106 -7.70 24.82 14.75
C ALA A 106 -8.37 24.72 16.13
N VAL A 107 -7.58 24.81 17.20
CA VAL A 107 -8.07 24.73 18.59
C VAL A 107 -8.91 25.95 18.99
N PRO A 108 -8.47 27.21 18.83
CA PRO A 108 -9.27 28.35 19.26
C PRO A 108 -10.59 28.48 18.49
N LEU A 109 -10.61 28.13 17.20
CA LEU A 109 -11.86 28.13 16.43
C LEU A 109 -12.79 26.99 16.83
N LEU A 110 -12.26 25.80 17.16
CA LEU A 110 -13.07 24.73 17.74
C LEU A 110 -13.68 25.16 19.07
N ALA A 111 -12.87 25.76 19.95
CA ALA A 111 -13.32 26.23 21.26
C ALA A 111 -14.45 27.26 21.11
N TYR A 112 -14.30 28.19 20.17
CA TYR A 112 -15.34 29.15 19.84
C TYR A 112 -16.63 28.48 19.34
N VAL A 113 -16.52 27.49 18.45
CA VAL A 113 -17.69 26.75 17.92
C VAL A 113 -18.43 25.98 19.01
N GLN A 114 -17.69 25.30 19.89
CA GLN A 114 -18.29 24.56 21.01
C GLN A 114 -18.95 25.52 22.00
N THR A 115 -18.29 26.63 22.32
CA THR A 115 -18.84 27.70 23.18
C THR A 115 -20.16 28.22 22.60
N LEU A 116 -20.19 28.59 21.32
CA LEU A 116 -21.43 29.01 20.65
C LEU A 116 -22.53 27.95 20.68
N SER A 117 -22.19 26.67 20.53
CA SER A 117 -23.17 25.58 20.57
C SER A 117 -23.80 25.45 21.95
N LEU A 118 -22.98 25.44 23.01
CA LEU A 118 -23.45 25.34 24.39
C LEU A 118 -24.28 26.57 24.79
N LEU A 119 -23.88 27.76 24.35
CA LEU A 119 -24.65 28.99 24.57
C LEU A 119 -26.03 28.93 23.88
N LYS A 120 -26.10 28.39 22.66
CA LYS A 120 -27.39 28.18 21.96
C LYS A 120 -28.27 27.15 22.65
N GLU A 121 -27.70 26.06 23.15
CA GLU A 121 -28.44 25.05 23.91
C GLU A 121 -28.99 25.62 25.22
N ALA A 122 -28.18 26.39 25.95
CA ALA A 122 -28.60 27.08 27.16
C ALA A 122 -29.73 28.09 26.87
N ALA A 123 -29.61 28.87 25.80
CA ALA A 123 -30.63 29.82 25.35
C ALA A 123 -31.90 29.15 24.78
N ALA A 124 -31.82 27.92 24.27
CA ALA A 124 -32.99 27.16 23.81
C ALA A 124 -33.79 26.54 24.97
N GLY A 125 -33.12 26.26 26.10
CA GLY A 125 -33.74 25.72 27.32
C GLY A 125 -34.41 26.76 28.22
N GLN A 126 -34.07 28.04 28.08
CA GLN A 126 -34.65 29.15 28.83
C GLN A 126 -34.96 30.33 27.90
N GLN A 127 -36.21 30.82 27.88
CA GLN A 127 -36.51 32.16 27.37
C GLN A 127 -35.77 33.18 28.24
N MET A 128 -34.53 33.49 27.89
CA MET A 128 -33.72 34.44 28.65
C MET A 128 -33.00 35.38 27.69
N GLU A 129 -33.62 36.54 27.49
CA GLU A 129 -32.87 37.76 27.24
C GLU A 129 -32.13 38.14 28.54
N ALA A 130 -30.96 38.75 28.34
CA ALA A 130 -30.06 39.36 29.32
C ALA A 130 -29.00 38.44 29.96
N GLU A 131 -27.76 38.72 29.54
CA GLU A 131 -26.47 38.46 30.20
C GLU A 131 -26.27 37.10 30.86
N LEU A 132 -25.47 36.26 30.18
CA LEU A 132 -24.92 35.04 30.76
C LEU A 132 -24.14 35.37 32.05
N PRO A 133 -24.47 34.76 33.20
CA PRO A 133 -23.73 34.96 34.43
C PRO A 133 -22.27 34.49 34.26
N GLU A 134 -21.30 35.20 34.84
CA GLU A 134 -19.86 34.88 34.73
C GLU A 134 -19.53 33.42 35.12
N ASP A 135 -20.25 32.85 36.09
CA ASP A 135 -20.11 31.44 36.49
C ASP A 135 -20.52 30.43 35.40
N ALA A 136 -21.47 30.81 34.53
CA ALA A 136 -21.88 29.98 33.39
C ALA A 136 -20.82 29.99 32.28
N LEU A 137 -20.08 31.08 32.12
CA LEU A 137 -18.99 31.17 31.15
C LEU A 137 -17.78 30.34 31.58
N LEU A 138 -17.45 30.33 32.87
CA LEU A 138 -16.37 29.48 33.41
C LEU A 138 -16.68 27.98 33.23
N THR A 139 -17.91 27.56 33.53
CA THR A 139 -18.34 26.16 33.36
C THR A 139 -18.45 25.74 31.89
N VAL A 140 -18.79 26.66 30.98
CA VAL A 140 -18.72 26.41 29.53
C VAL A 140 -17.27 26.24 29.10
N ARG A 141 -16.36 27.10 29.56
CA ARG A 141 -14.93 27.05 29.22
C ARG A 141 -14.26 25.77 29.70
N GLU A 142 -14.52 25.35 30.95
CA GLU A 142 -14.00 24.08 31.48
C GLU A 142 -14.48 22.88 30.66
N LYS A 143 -15.77 22.85 30.26
CA LYS A 143 -16.31 21.78 29.40
C LYS A 143 -15.71 21.78 28.00
N VAL A 144 -15.47 22.96 27.43
CA VAL A 144 -14.85 23.12 26.11
C VAL A 144 -13.39 22.65 26.15
N GLU A 145 -12.64 22.99 27.20
CA GLU A 145 -11.27 22.49 27.39
C GLU A 145 -11.24 20.96 27.56
N GLU A 146 -12.15 20.39 28.36
CA GLU A 146 -12.27 18.94 28.53
C GLU A 146 -12.63 18.24 27.20
N GLN A 147 -13.59 18.79 26.45
CA GLN A 147 -13.98 18.24 25.15
C GLN A 147 -12.87 18.39 24.11
N CYS A 148 -12.23 19.55 24.00
CA CYS A 148 -11.14 19.79 23.04
C CYS A 148 -9.93 18.91 23.35
N SER A 149 -9.58 18.72 24.63
CA SER A 149 -8.45 17.87 25.04
C SER A 149 -8.74 16.38 24.85
N ALA A 150 -10.00 15.96 24.91
CA ALA A 150 -10.43 14.59 24.61
C ALA A 150 -10.59 14.31 23.11
N MET A 151 -10.58 15.34 22.24
CA MET A 151 -10.71 15.18 20.80
C MET A 151 -9.34 14.91 20.15
N GLY A 152 -9.26 13.82 19.37
CA GLY A 152 -8.11 13.58 18.52
C GLY A 152 -7.94 14.68 17.47
N GLU A 153 -6.69 14.97 17.09
CA GLU A 153 -6.30 16.06 16.18
C GLU A 153 -7.13 16.09 14.89
N SER A 154 -7.38 14.93 14.26
CA SER A 154 -8.20 14.83 13.04
C SER A 154 -9.64 15.33 13.23
N LEU A 155 -10.24 15.10 14.40
CA LEU A 155 -11.61 15.52 14.68
C LEU A 155 -11.69 17.03 14.97
N VAL A 156 -10.65 17.57 15.61
CA VAL A 156 -10.47 19.02 15.81
C VAL A 156 -10.47 19.72 14.45
N TYR A 157 -9.61 19.26 13.53
CA TYR A 157 -9.52 19.83 12.19
C TYR A 157 -10.81 19.71 11.37
N SER A 158 -11.44 18.52 11.37
CA SER A 158 -12.70 18.34 10.63
C SER A 158 -13.82 19.23 11.14
N THR A 159 -13.94 19.40 12.47
CA THR A 159 -14.96 20.26 13.08
C THR A 159 -14.70 21.74 12.78
N ALA A 160 -13.44 22.18 12.88
CA ALA A 160 -13.06 23.54 12.57
C ALA A 160 -13.24 23.88 11.07
N MET A 161 -12.98 22.92 10.17
CA MET A 161 -13.28 23.06 8.73
C MET A 161 -14.78 23.06 8.43
N ALA A 162 -15.59 22.30 9.18
CA ALA A 162 -17.05 22.34 9.05
C ALA A 162 -17.62 23.71 9.48
N TYR A 163 -17.06 24.31 10.53
CA TYR A 163 -17.37 25.69 10.90
C TYR A 163 -16.98 26.66 9.78
N THR A 164 -15.77 26.55 9.26
CA THR A 164 -15.30 27.35 8.12
C THR A 164 -16.26 27.27 6.94
N ALA A 165 -16.71 26.07 6.59
CA ALA A 165 -17.68 25.85 5.53
C ALA A 165 -19.02 26.58 5.79
N SER A 166 -19.48 26.60 7.05
CA SER A 166 -20.70 27.30 7.44
C SER A 166 -20.56 28.83 7.35
N VAL A 167 -19.40 29.35 7.74
CA VAL A 167 -19.08 30.79 7.69
C VAL A 167 -18.94 31.27 6.25
N GLU A 168 -18.25 30.50 5.41
CA GLU A 168 -18.10 30.79 3.99
C GLU A 168 -19.46 30.79 3.28
N ALA A 169 -20.34 29.84 3.61
CA ALA A 169 -21.71 29.81 3.10
C ALA A 169 -22.49 31.07 3.52
N ALA A 170 -22.41 31.47 4.80
CA ALA A 170 -23.02 32.70 5.30
C ALA A 170 -22.45 33.97 4.64
N ALA A 171 -21.18 33.95 4.24
CA ALA A 171 -20.54 35.03 3.49
C ALA A 171 -20.88 35.03 1.98
N GLY A 172 -21.74 34.12 1.53
CA GLY A 172 -22.24 34.02 0.16
C GLY A 172 -21.35 33.22 -0.80
N ILE A 173 -20.43 32.40 -0.30
CA ILE A 173 -19.67 31.45 -1.13
C ILE A 173 -20.57 30.27 -1.48
N ASP A 174 -20.63 29.93 -2.76
CA ASP A 174 -21.30 28.72 -3.25
C ASP A 174 -20.46 27.48 -2.90
N MET A 175 -20.81 26.87 -1.77
CA MET A 175 -20.13 25.68 -1.25
C MET A 175 -20.31 24.46 -2.15
N GLU A 176 -21.42 24.34 -2.88
CA GLU A 176 -21.63 23.22 -3.80
C GLU A 176 -20.67 23.32 -4.99
N LYS A 177 -20.50 24.52 -5.55
CA LYS A 177 -19.54 24.78 -6.61
C LYS A 177 -18.09 24.59 -6.12
N LYS A 178 -17.77 25.05 -4.91
CA LYS A 178 -16.44 24.85 -4.29
C LYS A 178 -16.13 23.36 -4.13
N GLN A 179 -17.06 22.60 -3.55
CA GLN A 179 -16.94 21.15 -3.40
C GLN A 179 -16.75 20.44 -4.74
N LYS A 180 -17.61 20.72 -5.74
CA LYS A 180 -17.50 20.11 -7.07
C LYS A 180 -16.16 20.39 -7.73
N ASN A 181 -15.68 21.63 -7.68
CA ASN A 181 -14.38 22.00 -8.24
C ASN A 181 -13.23 21.24 -7.58
N TYR A 182 -13.25 21.14 -6.24
CA TYR A 182 -12.26 20.37 -5.51
C TYR A 182 -12.29 18.89 -5.91
N LEU A 183 -13.47 18.26 -5.93
CA LEU A 183 -13.62 16.84 -6.31
C LEU A 183 -13.15 16.57 -7.74
N TRP A 184 -13.45 17.43 -8.71
CA TRP A 184 -12.95 17.29 -10.08
C TRP A 184 -11.43 17.38 -10.16
N LEU A 185 -10.82 18.31 -9.42
CA LEU A 185 -9.38 18.48 -9.40
C LEU A 185 -8.67 17.31 -8.71
N ALA A 186 -9.19 16.87 -7.56
CA ALA A 186 -8.64 15.76 -6.79
C ALA A 186 -8.81 14.42 -7.53
N GLY A 187 -10.01 14.15 -8.05
CA GLY A 187 -10.29 12.97 -8.88
C GLY A 187 -9.48 12.96 -10.18
N GLY A 188 -9.31 14.11 -10.82
CA GLY A 188 -8.45 14.26 -11.99
C GLY A 188 -6.98 13.94 -11.70
N LYS A 189 -6.45 14.41 -10.56
CA LYS A 189 -5.09 14.06 -10.09
C LYS A 189 -4.95 12.56 -9.84
N MET A 190 -5.91 11.94 -9.14
CA MET A 190 -5.92 10.50 -8.87
C MET A 190 -5.92 9.69 -10.17
N LEU A 191 -6.78 10.05 -11.13
CA LEU A 191 -6.86 9.38 -12.43
C LEU A 191 -5.55 9.54 -13.21
N PHE A 192 -4.96 10.73 -13.22
CA PHE A 192 -3.67 10.97 -13.87
C PHE A 192 -2.56 10.10 -13.27
N VAL A 193 -2.47 10.03 -11.94
CA VAL A 193 -1.46 9.20 -11.24
C VAL A 193 -1.69 7.70 -11.51
N ALA A 194 -2.94 7.24 -11.53
CA ALA A 194 -3.27 5.86 -11.88
C ALA A 194 -2.90 5.52 -13.33
N LEU A 195 -3.18 6.42 -14.28
CA LEU A 195 -2.78 6.25 -15.69
C LEU A 195 -1.27 6.27 -15.86
N LEU A 196 -0.56 7.17 -15.16
CA LEU A 196 0.90 7.22 -15.15
C LEU A 196 1.47 5.90 -14.63
N MET A 197 0.94 5.37 -13.53
CA MET A 197 1.32 4.06 -12.98
C MET A 197 1.10 2.93 -13.99
N ALA A 198 -0.03 2.93 -14.70
CA ALA A 198 -0.33 1.94 -15.74
C ALA A 198 0.67 1.99 -16.90
N VAL A 199 1.00 3.19 -17.38
CA VAL A 199 2.01 3.40 -18.45
C VAL A 199 3.38 2.95 -17.98
N VAL A 200 3.81 3.34 -16.78
CA VAL A 200 5.10 2.96 -16.21
C VAL A 200 5.19 1.44 -16.03
N SER A 201 4.14 0.79 -15.52
CA SER A 201 4.05 -0.67 -15.38
C SER A 201 4.14 -1.38 -16.73
N ALA A 202 3.48 -0.85 -17.76
CA ALA A 202 3.57 -1.37 -19.13
C ALA A 202 4.99 -1.24 -19.69
N LEU A 203 5.67 -0.11 -19.46
CA LEU A 203 7.07 0.10 -19.88
C LEU A 203 8.03 -0.85 -19.16
N VAL A 204 7.87 -1.04 -17.84
CA VAL A 204 8.64 -2.03 -17.07
C VAL A 204 8.45 -3.43 -17.66
N CYS A 205 7.21 -3.81 -17.95
CA CYS A 205 6.91 -5.11 -18.57
C CYS A 205 7.58 -5.27 -19.94
N LEU A 206 7.48 -4.24 -20.79
CA LEU A 206 8.08 -4.22 -22.14
C LEU A 206 9.60 -4.36 -22.06
N TYR A 207 10.27 -3.54 -21.26
CA TYR A 207 11.73 -3.57 -21.14
C TYR A 207 12.21 -4.88 -20.50
N ALA A 208 11.54 -5.36 -19.45
CA ALA A 208 11.88 -6.65 -18.85
C ALA A 208 11.75 -7.79 -19.86
N ALA A 209 10.66 -7.83 -20.63
CA ALA A 209 10.45 -8.83 -21.69
C ALA A 209 11.53 -8.73 -22.78
N LYS A 210 11.90 -7.51 -23.21
CA LYS A 210 12.96 -7.27 -24.19
C LYS A 210 14.33 -7.75 -23.71
N ILE A 211 14.66 -7.50 -22.44
CA ILE A 211 15.92 -7.97 -21.83
C ILE A 211 15.91 -9.50 -21.73
N GLY A 212 14.86 -10.09 -21.16
CA GLY A 212 14.79 -11.55 -20.99
C GLY A 212 14.81 -12.30 -22.33
N ALA A 213 14.08 -11.81 -23.33
CA ALA A 213 14.13 -12.37 -24.68
C ALA A 213 15.52 -12.19 -25.33
N GLY A 214 16.17 -11.06 -25.06
CA GLY A 214 17.52 -10.78 -25.54
C GLY A 214 18.56 -11.72 -24.96
N VAL A 215 18.59 -11.87 -23.64
CA VAL A 215 19.47 -12.83 -22.97
C VAL A 215 19.16 -14.26 -23.40
N GLY A 216 17.88 -14.62 -23.52
CA GLY A 216 17.47 -15.94 -24.01
C GLY A 216 18.02 -16.24 -25.41
N ARG A 217 17.92 -15.28 -26.33
CA ARG A 217 18.51 -15.38 -27.68
C ARG A 217 20.03 -15.59 -27.63
N ASP A 218 20.72 -14.74 -26.86
CA ASP A 218 22.18 -14.73 -26.80
C ASP A 218 22.73 -16.01 -26.15
N LEU A 219 22.05 -16.49 -25.09
CA LEU A 219 22.39 -17.73 -24.41
C LEU A 219 22.14 -18.95 -25.30
N ARG A 220 21.00 -18.99 -26.00
CA ARG A 220 20.68 -20.07 -26.95
C ARG A 220 21.72 -20.15 -28.07
N GLY A 221 22.13 -19.02 -28.64
CA GLY A 221 23.18 -18.98 -29.66
C GLY A 221 24.54 -19.47 -29.15
N LYS A 222 24.94 -19.08 -27.93
CA LYS A 222 26.18 -19.54 -27.30
C LYS A 222 26.18 -21.03 -27.00
N ILE A 223 25.08 -21.55 -26.45
CA ILE A 223 24.95 -22.98 -26.15
C ILE A 223 24.97 -23.78 -27.46
N TYR A 224 24.19 -23.37 -28.46
CA TYR A 224 24.15 -24.05 -29.75
C TYR A 224 25.53 -24.10 -30.41
N THR A 225 26.24 -22.97 -30.48
CA THR A 225 27.61 -22.91 -31.04
C THR A 225 28.59 -23.79 -30.28
N LYS A 226 28.44 -23.91 -28.95
CA LYS A 226 29.30 -24.76 -28.12
C LYS A 226 29.01 -26.24 -28.35
N VAL A 227 27.73 -26.61 -28.44
CA VAL A 227 27.29 -28.00 -28.69
C VAL A 227 27.75 -28.47 -30.06
N MET A 228 27.67 -27.63 -31.10
CA MET A 228 28.15 -27.97 -32.44
C MET A 228 29.67 -28.20 -32.53
N ARG A 229 30.44 -27.80 -31.51
CA ARG A 229 31.90 -28.00 -31.43
C ARG A 229 32.30 -29.20 -30.57
N PHE A 230 31.35 -29.93 -30.03
CA PHE A 230 31.65 -31.11 -29.21
C PHE A 230 32.14 -32.26 -30.07
N SER A 231 33.12 -32.98 -29.55
CA SER A 231 33.55 -34.28 -30.07
C SER A 231 32.52 -35.38 -29.77
N ASP A 232 32.61 -36.51 -30.47
CA ASP A 232 31.76 -37.68 -30.19
C ASP A 232 31.88 -38.17 -28.74
N ALA A 233 33.07 -38.06 -28.15
CA ALA A 233 33.31 -38.39 -26.73
C ALA A 233 32.54 -37.45 -25.78
N GLU A 234 32.48 -36.15 -26.08
CA GLU A 234 31.67 -35.19 -25.31
C GLU A 234 30.18 -35.40 -25.54
N MET A 235 29.78 -35.78 -26.75
CA MET A 235 28.39 -36.09 -27.08
C MET A 235 27.88 -37.33 -26.35
N GLY A 236 28.74 -38.34 -26.18
CA GLY A 236 28.49 -39.51 -25.32
C GLY A 236 28.37 -39.16 -23.84
N LYS A 237 29.11 -38.15 -23.35
CA LYS A 237 29.05 -37.71 -21.95
C LYS A 237 27.77 -36.96 -21.61
N TYR A 238 27.28 -36.09 -22.50
CA TYR A 238 26.12 -35.25 -22.22
C TYR A 238 24.81 -35.78 -22.82
N SER A 239 24.84 -36.69 -23.80
CA SER A 239 23.70 -37.17 -24.59
C SER A 239 23.01 -36.07 -25.41
N THR A 240 22.57 -36.41 -26.62
CA THR A 240 21.83 -35.49 -27.51
C THR A 240 20.55 -34.97 -26.84
N ALA A 241 19.82 -35.84 -26.13
CA ALA A 241 18.57 -35.48 -25.47
C ALA A 241 18.76 -34.41 -24.37
N SER A 242 19.79 -34.54 -23.52
CA SER A 242 20.06 -33.52 -22.48
C SER A 242 20.45 -32.18 -23.10
N LEU A 243 21.22 -32.19 -24.19
CA LEU A 243 21.65 -30.98 -24.89
C LEU A 243 20.48 -30.25 -25.55
N ILE A 244 19.48 -30.97 -26.06
CA ILE A 244 18.23 -30.38 -26.56
C ILE A 244 17.50 -29.66 -25.42
N THR A 245 17.29 -30.31 -24.27
CA THR A 245 16.61 -29.70 -23.13
C THR A 245 17.35 -28.46 -22.60
N ARG A 246 18.69 -28.54 -22.49
CA ARG A 246 19.54 -27.42 -22.07
C ARG A 246 19.52 -26.23 -23.03
N SER A 247 19.41 -26.49 -24.34
CA SER A 247 19.39 -25.44 -25.36
C SER A 247 18.01 -24.78 -25.52
N THR A 248 16.95 -25.43 -25.02
CA THR A 248 15.56 -25.00 -25.20
C THR A 248 14.92 -24.60 -23.87
N ASN A 249 14.52 -25.58 -23.06
CA ASN A 249 13.76 -25.41 -21.83
C ASN A 249 14.54 -24.64 -20.77
N ASP A 250 15.80 -25.00 -20.52
CA ASP A 250 16.61 -24.33 -19.49
C ASP A 250 16.83 -22.85 -19.83
N VAL A 251 17.05 -22.53 -21.11
CA VAL A 251 17.16 -21.14 -21.58
C VAL A 251 15.86 -20.38 -21.36
N GLN A 252 14.71 -21.02 -21.62
CA GLN A 252 13.40 -20.41 -21.37
C GLN A 252 13.16 -20.18 -19.87
N GLN A 253 13.55 -21.11 -19.00
CA GLN A 253 13.48 -20.92 -17.55
C GLN A 253 14.33 -19.75 -17.08
N ILE A 254 15.56 -19.62 -17.61
CA ILE A 254 16.43 -18.48 -17.31
C ILE A 254 15.76 -17.16 -17.74
N GLN A 255 15.19 -17.11 -18.95
CA GLN A 255 14.44 -15.95 -19.44
C GLN A 255 13.25 -15.60 -18.52
N MET A 256 12.49 -16.58 -18.05
CA MET A 256 11.38 -16.34 -17.13
C MET A 256 11.87 -15.81 -15.76
N VAL A 257 12.94 -16.39 -15.22
CA VAL A 257 13.52 -15.92 -13.95
C VAL A 257 14.02 -14.48 -14.07
N GLU A 258 14.66 -14.11 -15.19
CA GLU A 258 15.12 -12.74 -15.42
C GLU A 258 13.97 -11.74 -15.51
N THR A 259 12.92 -12.06 -16.27
CA THR A 259 11.74 -11.19 -16.38
C THR A 259 11.03 -11.02 -15.03
N MET A 260 10.89 -12.09 -14.25
CA MET A 260 10.32 -12.03 -12.90
C MET A 260 11.19 -11.21 -11.95
N LEU A 261 12.51 -11.39 -12.02
CA LEU A 261 13.45 -10.66 -11.18
C LEU A 261 13.34 -9.15 -11.41
N LEU A 262 13.35 -8.73 -12.67
CA LEU A 262 13.27 -7.33 -13.06
C LEU A 262 11.92 -6.69 -12.75
N ARG A 263 10.83 -7.46 -12.66
CA ARG A 263 9.48 -6.93 -12.46
C ARG A 263 8.99 -6.97 -11.01
N MET A 264 9.20 -8.09 -10.33
CA MET A 264 8.59 -8.35 -9.02
C MET A 264 9.63 -8.33 -7.90
N ILE A 265 10.74 -9.04 -8.08
CA ILE A 265 11.75 -9.18 -7.01
C ILE A 265 12.39 -7.83 -6.69
N ILE A 266 12.69 -7.00 -7.70
CA ILE A 266 13.21 -5.64 -7.49
C ILE A 266 12.12 -4.68 -6.98
N TYR A 267 10.86 -4.84 -7.43
CA TYR A 267 9.77 -3.94 -7.03
C TYR A 267 9.41 -4.07 -5.54
N ALA A 268 9.34 -5.30 -5.02
CA ALA A 268 8.95 -5.57 -3.65
C ALA A 268 9.72 -4.76 -2.57
N PRO A 269 11.07 -4.73 -2.57
CA PRO A 269 11.82 -3.92 -1.61
C PRO A 269 11.67 -2.41 -1.85
N ILE A 270 11.55 -1.96 -3.11
CA ILE A 270 11.33 -0.54 -3.43
C ILE A 270 9.99 -0.08 -2.84
N LEU A 271 8.92 -0.85 -3.05
CA LEU A 271 7.60 -0.57 -2.52
C LEU A 271 7.59 -0.62 -0.98
N GLY A 272 8.23 -1.63 -0.38
CA GLY A 272 8.32 -1.78 1.06
C GLY A 272 9.06 -0.62 1.74
N ILE A 273 10.22 -0.23 1.23
CA ILE A 273 10.99 0.92 1.74
C ILE A 273 10.21 2.21 1.53
N GLY A 274 9.61 2.41 0.35
CA GLY A 274 8.80 3.58 0.05
C GLY A 274 7.59 3.70 0.99
N GLY A 275 6.92 2.59 1.30
CA GLY A 275 5.79 2.56 2.22
C GLY A 275 6.18 2.95 3.64
N ILE A 276 7.31 2.44 4.14
CA ILE A 276 7.85 2.82 5.46
C ILE A 276 8.18 4.32 5.50
N ILE A 277 8.87 4.84 4.48
CA ILE A 277 9.21 6.28 4.40
C ILE A 277 7.94 7.13 4.42
N LYS A 278 6.93 6.75 3.63
CA LYS A 278 5.69 7.53 3.51
C LYS A 278 4.94 7.64 4.84
N VAL A 279 4.94 6.58 5.64
CA VAL A 279 4.23 6.59 6.93
C VAL A 279 5.01 7.33 8.00
N ILE A 280 6.35 7.27 7.98
CA ILE A 280 7.17 8.11 8.87
C ILE A 280 6.92 9.60 8.57
N GLN A 281 6.76 9.97 7.30
CA GLN A 281 6.44 11.34 6.88
C GLN A 281 5.05 11.81 7.31
N THR A 282 4.13 10.91 7.67
CA THR A 282 2.79 11.29 8.16
C THR A 282 2.83 11.88 9.57
N GLY A 283 3.93 11.72 10.32
CA GLY A 283 4.06 12.29 11.68
C GLY A 283 3.19 11.63 12.75
N SER A 284 2.34 10.66 12.39
CA SER A 284 1.34 10.04 13.26
C SER A 284 1.88 9.17 14.39
N GLY A 285 3.20 8.97 14.49
CA GLY A 285 3.82 8.03 15.43
C GLY A 285 3.51 6.55 15.13
N MET A 286 2.69 6.23 14.13
CA MET A 286 2.22 4.86 13.82
C MET A 286 3.18 4.03 12.95
N GLY A 287 4.36 4.57 12.61
CA GLY A 287 5.34 3.87 11.75
C GLY A 287 5.78 2.51 12.28
N TRP A 288 5.79 2.32 13.60
CA TRP A 288 6.14 1.04 14.23
C TRP A 288 5.15 -0.08 13.90
N ILE A 289 3.87 0.24 13.66
CA ILE A 289 2.83 -0.74 13.33
C ILE A 289 3.13 -1.40 11.98
N ILE A 290 3.64 -0.63 11.01
CA ILE A 290 4.03 -1.14 9.70
C ILE A 290 5.29 -2.00 9.80
N VAL A 291 6.27 -1.60 10.60
CA VAL A 291 7.46 -2.42 10.84
C VAL A 291 7.05 -3.74 11.48
N LEU A 292 6.15 -3.71 12.48
CA LEU A 292 5.58 -4.91 13.09
C LEU A 292 4.88 -5.79 12.04
N ALA A 293 4.06 -5.20 11.17
CA ALA A 293 3.39 -5.91 10.09
C ALA A 293 4.36 -6.66 9.17
N VAL A 294 5.41 -5.97 8.71
CA VAL A 294 6.45 -6.55 7.84
C VAL A 294 7.17 -7.69 8.57
N VAL A 295 7.54 -7.50 9.84
CA VAL A 295 8.23 -8.52 10.64
C VAL A 295 7.35 -9.75 10.85
N LEU A 296 6.06 -9.57 11.19
CA LEU A 296 5.12 -10.67 11.38
C LEU A 296 4.89 -11.47 10.10
N LEU A 297 4.69 -10.78 8.97
CA LEU A 297 4.54 -11.42 7.67
C LEU A 297 5.81 -12.16 7.25
N PHE A 298 6.98 -11.55 7.45
CA PHE A 298 8.26 -12.19 7.16
C PHE A 298 8.49 -13.44 8.03
N ALA A 299 8.20 -13.34 9.32
CA ALA A 299 8.31 -14.47 10.25
C ALA A 299 7.36 -15.61 9.87
N LEU A 300 6.11 -15.30 9.52
CA LEU A 300 5.13 -16.28 9.02
C LEU A 300 5.64 -16.98 7.75
N VAL A 301 6.10 -16.21 6.76
CA VAL A 301 6.61 -16.77 5.49
C VAL A 301 7.83 -17.66 5.76
N MET A 302 8.78 -17.22 6.59
CA MET A 302 9.98 -18.00 6.92
C MET A 302 9.63 -19.29 7.67
N LEU A 303 8.68 -19.24 8.61
CA LEU A 303 8.20 -20.42 9.33
C LEU A 303 7.57 -21.42 8.35
N LEU A 304 6.65 -20.97 7.49
CA LEU A 304 6.00 -21.83 6.50
C LEU A 304 7.00 -22.43 5.51
N LEU A 305 7.96 -21.65 5.02
CA LEU A 305 9.01 -22.14 4.13
C LEU A 305 9.91 -23.17 4.81
N ASN A 306 10.29 -22.95 6.07
CA ASN A 306 11.10 -23.91 6.83
C ASN A 306 10.37 -25.25 7.05
N LEU A 307 9.05 -25.23 7.21
CA LEU A 307 8.23 -26.44 7.33
C LEU A 307 7.99 -27.13 5.97
N ALA A 308 7.69 -26.35 4.93
CA ALA A 308 7.31 -26.87 3.62
C ALA A 308 8.50 -27.30 2.74
N MET A 309 9.59 -26.51 2.71
CA MET A 309 10.76 -26.80 1.86
C MET A 309 11.38 -28.19 2.03
N PRO A 310 11.59 -28.73 3.24
CA PRO A 310 12.14 -30.10 3.38
C PRO A 310 11.20 -31.14 2.77
N LYS A 311 9.88 -30.95 2.87
CA LYS A 311 8.87 -31.83 2.29
C LYS A 311 8.77 -31.68 0.78
N PHE A 312 8.89 -30.45 0.25
CA PHE A 312 9.02 -30.21 -1.20
C PHE A 312 10.24 -30.92 -1.79
N LYS A 313 11.39 -30.87 -1.11
CA LYS A 313 12.59 -31.62 -1.53
C LYS A 313 12.35 -33.13 -1.51
N LYS A 314 11.72 -33.66 -0.46
CA LYS A 314 11.38 -35.09 -0.36
C LYS A 314 10.38 -35.53 -1.45
N MET A 315 9.47 -34.64 -1.85
CA MET A 315 8.49 -34.92 -2.91
C MET A 315 9.16 -35.35 -4.22
N GLN A 316 10.29 -34.72 -4.59
CA GLN A 316 11.04 -35.09 -5.79
C GLN A 316 11.50 -36.56 -5.75
N THR A 317 12.11 -36.98 -4.62
CA THR A 317 12.56 -38.38 -4.45
C THR A 317 11.41 -39.39 -4.46
N LEU A 318 10.21 -39.00 -3.99
CA LEU A 318 9.04 -39.86 -3.99
C LEU A 318 8.43 -40.01 -5.39
N VAL A 319 8.42 -38.93 -6.18
CA VAL A 319 8.03 -38.96 -7.60
C VAL A 319 8.98 -39.85 -8.39
N ASP A 320 10.30 -39.73 -8.17
CA ASP A 320 11.29 -40.58 -8.83
C ASP A 320 11.08 -42.07 -8.51
N ARG A 321 10.77 -42.39 -7.25
CA ARG A 321 10.48 -43.76 -6.81
C ARG A 321 9.22 -44.33 -7.47
N ILE A 322 8.14 -43.56 -7.55
CA ILE A 322 6.92 -43.97 -8.27
C ILE A 322 7.23 -44.24 -9.75
N ASN A 323 7.92 -43.31 -10.41
CA ASN A 323 8.27 -43.45 -11.83
C ASN A 323 9.15 -44.68 -12.10
N LEU A 324 10.08 -44.99 -11.20
CA LEU A 324 10.89 -46.20 -11.26
C LEU A 324 10.02 -47.46 -11.20
N ILE A 325 9.15 -47.55 -10.20
CA ILE A 325 8.26 -48.71 -10.01
C ILE A 325 7.33 -48.87 -11.22
N SER A 326 6.73 -47.79 -11.72
CA SER A 326 5.89 -47.82 -12.93
C SER A 326 6.64 -48.36 -14.13
N ARG A 327 7.89 -47.90 -14.36
CA ARG A 327 8.70 -48.39 -15.48
C ARG A 327 9.05 -49.87 -15.35
N GLU A 328 9.38 -50.34 -14.15
CA GLU A 328 9.63 -51.76 -13.88
C GLU A 328 8.39 -52.62 -14.15
N ILE A 329 7.21 -52.19 -13.69
CA ILE A 329 5.94 -52.89 -13.94
C ILE A 329 5.64 -52.97 -15.44
N LEU A 330 5.78 -51.86 -16.17
CA LEU A 330 5.50 -51.81 -17.61
C LEU A 330 6.45 -52.68 -18.43
N THR A 331 7.75 -52.66 -18.09
CA THR A 331 8.77 -53.45 -18.81
C THR A 331 8.66 -54.93 -18.46
N GLY A 332 8.31 -55.25 -17.21
CA GLY A 332 8.18 -56.60 -16.69
C GLY A 332 6.78 -57.21 -16.79
N LEU A 333 5.82 -56.55 -17.45
CA LEU A 333 4.40 -56.91 -17.39
C LEU A 333 4.13 -58.38 -17.76
N SER A 334 4.76 -58.86 -18.83
CA SER A 334 4.62 -60.26 -19.27
C SER A 334 5.14 -61.25 -18.24
N VAL A 335 6.24 -60.91 -17.55
CA VAL A 335 6.85 -61.73 -16.49
C VAL A 335 5.97 -61.73 -15.24
N ILE A 336 5.48 -60.56 -14.82
CA ILE A 336 4.60 -60.43 -13.66
C ILE A 336 3.35 -61.29 -13.83
N ARG A 337 2.74 -61.29 -15.02
CA ARG A 337 1.59 -62.14 -15.37
C ARG A 337 1.93 -63.62 -15.41
N ALA A 338 3.06 -63.98 -16.01
CA ALA A 338 3.50 -65.37 -16.08
C ALA A 338 3.72 -66.00 -14.70
N PHE A 339 4.09 -65.20 -13.69
CA PHE A 339 4.29 -65.65 -12.31
C PHE A 339 3.13 -65.32 -11.36
N GLY A 340 2.02 -64.73 -11.85
CA GLY A 340 0.85 -64.38 -11.03
C GLY A 340 1.15 -63.39 -9.90
N ARG A 341 2.04 -62.41 -10.13
CA ARG A 341 2.55 -61.47 -9.12
C ARG A 341 1.91 -60.08 -9.15
N GLU A 342 0.80 -59.90 -9.87
CA GLU A 342 0.15 -58.61 -10.09
C GLU A 342 -0.19 -57.90 -8.77
N LYS A 343 -0.85 -58.60 -7.84
CA LYS A 343 -1.24 -58.01 -6.53
C LYS A 343 -0.04 -57.50 -5.73
N ARG A 344 1.10 -58.21 -5.78
CA ARG A 344 2.32 -57.79 -5.06
C ARG A 344 2.91 -56.51 -5.64
N GLU A 345 2.89 -56.37 -6.97
CA GLU A 345 3.38 -55.18 -7.65
C GLU A 345 2.41 -54.00 -7.50
N GLU A 346 1.11 -54.28 -7.43
CA GLU A 346 0.07 -53.29 -7.08
C GLU A 346 0.27 -52.75 -5.66
N GLU A 347 0.48 -53.61 -4.66
CA GLU A 347 0.82 -53.20 -3.28
C GLU A 347 2.10 -52.36 -3.23
N ARG A 348 3.13 -52.77 -3.98
CA ARG A 348 4.41 -52.03 -4.06
C ARG A 348 4.24 -50.65 -4.67
N PHE A 349 3.38 -50.52 -5.68
CA PHE A 349 3.02 -49.24 -6.28
C PHE A 349 2.21 -48.38 -5.31
N GLU A 350 1.21 -48.97 -4.64
CA GLU A 350 0.35 -48.28 -3.69
C GLU A 350 1.12 -47.73 -2.49
N ASP A 351 2.11 -48.46 -1.97
CA ASP A 351 2.99 -47.97 -0.91
C ASP A 351 3.77 -46.70 -1.32
N ALA A 352 4.30 -46.70 -2.54
CA ALA A 352 5.00 -45.54 -3.09
C ALA A 352 4.05 -44.37 -3.35
N ASN A 353 2.87 -44.65 -3.90
CA ASN A 353 1.80 -43.70 -4.15
C ASN A 353 1.30 -43.03 -2.86
N MET A 354 1.07 -43.81 -1.81
CA MET A 354 0.60 -43.32 -0.52
C MET A 354 1.69 -42.52 0.21
N ALA A 355 2.97 -42.87 0.07
CA ALA A 355 4.07 -42.06 0.57
C ALA A 355 4.13 -40.68 -0.10
N LEU A 356 3.99 -40.62 -1.44
CA LEU A 356 3.89 -39.36 -2.18
C LEU A 356 2.67 -38.56 -1.75
N THR A 357 1.49 -39.20 -1.70
CA THR A 357 0.21 -38.58 -1.34
C THR A 357 0.26 -37.95 0.05
N LYS A 358 0.73 -38.67 1.07
CA LYS A 358 0.87 -38.14 2.43
C LYS A 358 1.80 -36.91 2.48
N ASN A 359 2.89 -36.94 1.72
CA ASN A 359 3.82 -35.82 1.66
C ASN A 359 3.21 -34.60 0.94
N MET A 360 2.48 -34.81 -0.15
CA MET A 360 1.74 -33.77 -0.85
C MET A 360 0.64 -33.16 0.01
N LEU A 361 -0.19 -33.98 0.66
CA LEU A 361 -1.28 -33.49 1.53
C LEU A 361 -0.74 -32.65 2.69
N PHE A 362 0.35 -33.07 3.33
CA PHE A 362 0.99 -32.26 4.37
C PHE A 362 1.46 -30.91 3.81
N THR A 363 2.19 -30.92 2.69
CA THR A 363 2.75 -29.71 2.09
C THR A 363 1.66 -28.75 1.66
N ASN A 364 0.63 -29.24 0.97
CA ASN A 364 -0.51 -28.44 0.55
C ASN A 364 -1.28 -27.88 1.74
N ARG A 365 -1.54 -28.69 2.78
CA ARG A 365 -2.24 -28.21 3.98
C ARG A 365 -1.46 -27.08 4.66
N VAL A 366 -0.14 -27.20 4.82
CA VAL A 366 0.72 -26.13 5.36
C VAL A 366 0.62 -24.87 4.51
N MET A 367 0.69 -24.99 3.18
CA MET A 367 0.62 -23.83 2.27
C MET A 367 -0.78 -23.20 2.21
N THR A 368 -1.86 -23.98 2.36
CA THR A 368 -3.23 -23.45 2.40
C THR A 368 -3.43 -22.51 3.59
N PHE A 369 -2.72 -22.70 4.72
CA PHE A 369 -2.77 -21.78 5.86
C PHE A 369 -2.10 -20.43 5.59
N MET A 370 -1.26 -20.30 4.55
CA MET A 370 -0.53 -19.07 4.24
C MET A 370 -1.49 -17.89 4.03
N MET A 371 -2.49 -18.04 3.17
CA MET A 371 -3.46 -16.99 2.84
C MET A 371 -4.30 -16.56 4.06
N PRO A 372 -4.98 -17.48 4.79
CA PRO A 372 -5.69 -17.13 6.01
C PRO A 372 -4.83 -16.47 7.08
N CYS A 373 -3.59 -16.93 7.31
CA CYS A 373 -2.71 -16.33 8.30
C CYS A 373 -2.26 -14.92 7.89
N MET A 374 -1.93 -14.70 6.62
CA MET A 374 -1.63 -13.36 6.10
C MET A 374 -2.83 -12.43 6.28
N MET A 375 -4.03 -12.89 5.92
CA MET A 375 -5.26 -12.13 6.07
C MET A 375 -5.57 -11.80 7.54
N PHE A 376 -5.38 -12.77 8.45
CA PHE A 376 -5.55 -12.57 9.89
C PHE A 376 -4.58 -11.52 10.43
N ILE A 377 -3.30 -11.58 10.04
CA ILE A 377 -2.30 -10.56 10.40
C ILE A 377 -2.74 -9.19 9.86
N MET A 378 -3.15 -9.10 8.59
CA MET A 378 -3.57 -7.84 7.98
C MET A 378 -4.80 -7.22 8.64
N TYR A 379 -5.82 -8.01 8.98
CA TYR A 379 -6.98 -7.51 9.72
C TYR A 379 -6.63 -7.14 11.16
N GLY A 380 -5.78 -7.92 11.83
CA GLY A 380 -5.27 -7.58 13.16
C GLY A 380 -4.51 -6.26 13.18
N ILE A 381 -3.65 -6.03 12.18
CA ILE A 381 -2.97 -4.74 11.98
C ILE A 381 -3.98 -3.63 11.72
N SER A 382 -4.98 -3.86 10.88
CA SER A 382 -6.01 -2.84 10.59
C SER A 382 -6.77 -2.44 11.85
N ILE A 383 -7.15 -3.40 12.70
CA ILE A 383 -7.77 -3.15 14.01
C ILE A 383 -6.82 -2.37 14.92
N LEU A 384 -5.54 -2.77 14.97
CA LEU A 384 -4.53 -2.08 15.77
C LEU A 384 -4.32 -0.63 15.33
N ILE A 385 -4.32 -0.36 14.02
CA ILE A 385 -4.26 1.00 13.46
C ILE A 385 -5.46 1.81 13.94
N VAL A 386 -6.67 1.29 13.82
CA VAL A 386 -7.88 2.01 14.27
C VAL A 386 -7.87 2.24 15.78
N TRP A 387 -7.44 1.25 16.58
CA TRP A 387 -7.36 1.38 18.03
C TRP A 387 -6.36 2.46 18.46
N VAL A 388 -5.15 2.47 17.87
CA VAL A 388 -4.11 3.45 18.17
C VAL A 388 -4.41 4.82 17.54
N ALA A 389 -5.23 4.88 16.49
CA ALA A 389 -5.71 6.13 15.94
C ALA A 389 -6.85 6.76 16.75
N ALA A 390 -7.62 5.95 17.48
CA ALA A 390 -8.78 6.40 18.25
C ALA A 390 -8.47 6.78 19.71
N GLY A 391 -7.36 6.28 20.27
CA GLY A 391 -6.89 6.62 21.61
C GLY A 391 -5.53 7.29 21.55
#